data_AF-R5PXV0-F1
#
_entry.id   AF-R5PXV0-F1
#
_cell.length_a   1.000
_cell.length_b   1.000
_cell.length_c   1.000
_cell.angle_alpha   90.00
_cell.angle_beta   90.00
_cell.angle_gamma   90.00
#
_symmetry.space_group_name_H-M   'P 1'
#
loop_
_entity.id
_entity.type
_entity.pdbx_description
1 polymer ?
#
loop_
_entity_poly.entity_id
_entity_poly.type
_entity_poly.pdbx_seq_one_letter_code
_entity_poly.pdbx_strand_id
1 'polypeptide(L)'
;MTDQRQDATITLTGAGGTIADTVLKGTGELKVGDVTLTAGMSSDAVIKAFQGDKNYGAYVKADGNVAIFKRDGSSITAGEFTATPGTGTAVAPTPAAGDEFVLTGATANRKFNAGLGIDTGYTVTITDDMTAEDFRKALSALEGIEADFNDKGNLIIYGEEGDDLIITDQNGKAAALLGVEGSATNGNNERATYASQFDKVLTQIDQLVQDTSYKGINLLNGDDLTVNFNETRTSFLEIKGVTFDSKGIGLTTSDNEWKSNEDIDKSLTQIEKATSLLRAQASEFGQNLATVTTREDFTDNMINNLVSGSDKLTLADMNEEAANMLALQTRQQLATNSLSLASQAAQSVLSLF
;
A
#
# COMPACT_ATOMS: atom_id res chain seq x y z
N MET A 1 -15.74 23.77 -30.99
CA MET A 1 -17.04 24.27 -30.48
C MET A 1 -17.78 23.06 -29.95
N THR A 2 -17.97 23.01 -28.64
CA THR A 2 -18.74 21.96 -27.96
C THR A 2 -20.20 22.38 -28.04
N ASP A 3 -21.03 21.66 -28.80
CA ASP A 3 -22.47 21.90 -28.78
C ASP A 3 -22.98 21.65 -27.36
N GLN A 4 -23.40 22.72 -26.69
CA GLN A 4 -24.09 22.57 -25.41
C GLN A 4 -25.50 22.04 -25.68
N ARG A 5 -25.96 21.21 -24.73
CA ARG A 5 -27.18 20.42 -24.88
C ARG A 5 -28.39 21.36 -24.87
N GLN A 6 -29.33 21.16 -25.78
CA GLN A 6 -30.56 21.97 -25.82
C GLN A 6 -31.59 21.41 -24.82
N ASP A 7 -31.76 22.12 -23.72
CA ASP A 7 -32.61 21.73 -22.59
C ASP A 7 -34.02 22.35 -22.68
N ALA A 8 -35.06 21.54 -22.46
CA ALA A 8 -36.43 22.02 -22.37
C ALA A 8 -36.76 22.46 -20.93
N THR A 9 -37.52 23.54 -20.76
CA THR A 9 -37.90 24.08 -19.45
C THR A 9 -39.40 23.89 -19.19
N ILE A 10 -39.78 23.36 -18.02
CA ILE A 10 -41.18 23.24 -17.57
C ILE A 10 -41.40 24.12 -16.34
N THR A 11 -42.45 24.95 -16.38
CA THR A 11 -42.90 25.81 -15.29
C THR A 11 -44.13 25.21 -14.60
N LEU A 12 -44.06 25.06 -13.27
CA LEU A 12 -45.11 24.45 -12.45
C LEU A 12 -45.64 25.48 -11.44
N THR A 13 -46.91 25.87 -11.58
CA THR A 13 -47.55 26.89 -10.72
C THR A 13 -48.69 26.29 -9.88
N GLY A 14 -48.51 26.26 -8.55
CA GLY A 14 -49.59 25.98 -7.59
C GLY A 14 -49.32 24.77 -6.67
N ALA A 15 -49.83 24.85 -5.43
CA ALA A 15 -49.61 23.84 -4.39
C ALA A 15 -50.90 23.13 -3.96
N GLY A 16 -50.87 21.80 -3.90
CA GLY A 16 -51.89 20.97 -3.22
C GLY A 16 -52.48 19.84 -4.07
N GLY A 17 -52.13 18.58 -3.74
CA GLY A 17 -52.75 17.37 -4.30
C GLY A 17 -52.00 16.08 -3.96
N THR A 18 -52.71 15.00 -3.64
CA THR A 18 -52.15 13.70 -3.22
C THR A 18 -52.12 12.68 -4.38
N ILE A 19 -51.20 11.70 -4.33
CA ILE A 19 -51.03 10.64 -5.35
C ILE A 19 -51.41 9.26 -4.76
N ALA A 20 -51.96 8.37 -5.58
CA ALA A 20 -52.22 6.98 -5.22
C ALA A 20 -51.06 6.04 -5.61
N ASP A 21 -50.68 5.15 -4.71
CA ASP A 21 -49.53 4.21 -4.77
C ASP A 21 -49.60 3.13 -5.89
N THR A 22 -50.60 3.20 -6.77
CA THR A 22 -50.96 2.08 -7.66
C THR A 22 -50.09 1.96 -8.92
N VAL A 23 -49.17 2.90 -9.17
CA VAL A 23 -48.29 2.92 -10.37
C VAL A 23 -46.93 2.25 -10.12
N LEU A 24 -46.68 1.73 -8.90
CA LEU A 24 -45.39 1.15 -8.50
C LEU A 24 -45.25 -0.38 -8.67
N LYS A 25 -46.11 -1.04 -9.48
CA LYS A 25 -46.07 -2.51 -9.67
C LYS A 25 -46.38 -2.94 -11.11
N GLY A 26 -45.36 -3.31 -11.87
CA GLY A 26 -45.53 -4.00 -13.17
C GLY A 26 -44.33 -3.90 -14.12
N THR A 27 -43.41 -4.84 -13.99
CA THR A 27 -42.42 -5.30 -15.01
C THR A 27 -42.36 -4.59 -16.38
N GLY A 28 -41.21 -3.94 -16.65
CA GLY A 28 -40.62 -3.86 -18.00
C GLY A 28 -40.77 -2.54 -18.77
N GLU A 29 -39.67 -1.78 -18.82
CA GLU A 29 -39.40 -0.64 -19.73
C GLU A 29 -40.45 0.49 -19.82
N LEU A 30 -40.15 1.60 -19.13
CA LEU A 30 -40.76 2.90 -19.41
C LEU A 30 -40.51 3.31 -20.86
N LYS A 31 -41.57 3.66 -21.60
CA LYS A 31 -41.45 4.28 -22.93
C LYS A 31 -41.86 5.74 -22.86
N VAL A 32 -41.20 6.57 -23.68
CA VAL A 32 -41.55 7.99 -23.83
C VAL A 32 -43.00 8.09 -24.29
N GLY A 33 -43.85 8.60 -23.40
CA GLY A 33 -45.31 8.56 -23.52
C GLY A 33 -46.02 8.28 -22.19
N ASP A 34 -45.39 7.53 -21.27
CA ASP A 34 -46.02 7.13 -20.01
C ASP A 34 -45.96 8.22 -18.90
N VAL A 35 -45.14 9.26 -19.07
CA VAL A 35 -44.97 10.35 -18.09
C VAL A 35 -46.12 11.35 -18.18
N THR A 36 -47.24 11.03 -17.53
CA THR A 36 -48.39 11.94 -17.42
C THR A 36 -48.12 13.00 -16.35
N LEU A 37 -47.58 14.15 -16.75
CA LEU A 37 -47.37 15.30 -15.86
C LEU A 37 -48.72 16.00 -15.57
N THR A 38 -49.22 15.87 -14.34
CA THR A 38 -50.42 16.57 -13.87
C THR A 38 -50.06 17.81 -13.04
N ALA A 39 -50.98 18.78 -12.98
CA ALA A 39 -50.80 19.99 -12.20
C ALA A 39 -50.59 19.66 -10.71
N GLY A 40 -49.55 20.24 -10.09
CA GLY A 40 -49.23 20.07 -8.67
C GLY A 40 -48.09 19.10 -8.33
N MET A 41 -47.40 18.50 -9.31
CA MET A 41 -46.16 17.76 -9.05
C MET A 41 -45.08 18.68 -8.44
N SER A 42 -44.33 18.18 -7.45
CA SER A 42 -43.15 18.88 -6.94
C SER A 42 -41.95 18.71 -7.88
N SER A 43 -41.04 19.69 -7.90
CA SER A 43 -39.84 19.64 -8.75
C SER A 43 -38.99 18.38 -8.48
N ASP A 44 -38.88 17.94 -7.23
CA ASP A 44 -38.16 16.71 -6.84
C ASP A 44 -38.82 15.43 -7.40
N ALA A 45 -40.16 15.38 -7.47
CA ALA A 45 -40.88 14.24 -8.05
C ALA A 45 -40.66 14.15 -9.58
N VAL A 46 -40.67 15.31 -10.28
CA VAL A 46 -40.35 15.38 -11.71
C VAL A 46 -38.89 14.98 -11.94
N ILE A 47 -37.96 15.50 -11.14
CA ILE A 47 -36.53 15.14 -11.22
C ILE A 47 -36.33 13.64 -11.07
N LYS A 48 -36.91 12.99 -10.05
CA LYS A 48 -36.75 11.55 -9.82
C LYS A 48 -37.32 10.70 -10.95
N ALA A 49 -38.45 11.08 -11.53
CA ALA A 49 -39.04 10.38 -12.67
C ALA A 49 -38.09 10.36 -13.88
N PHE A 50 -37.48 11.50 -14.22
CA PHE A 50 -36.54 11.57 -15.35
C PHE A 50 -35.14 11.06 -15.01
N GLN A 51 -34.65 11.19 -13.77
CA GLN A 51 -33.35 10.63 -13.37
C GLN A 51 -33.33 9.09 -13.34
N GLY A 52 -34.49 8.44 -13.16
CA GLY A 52 -34.63 7.00 -13.28
C GLY A 52 -34.60 6.47 -14.73
N ASP A 53 -34.81 7.34 -15.71
CA ASP A 53 -34.76 6.96 -17.13
C ASP A 53 -33.29 6.83 -17.60
N LYS A 54 -32.99 5.78 -18.37
CA LYS A 54 -31.67 5.59 -19.00
C LYS A 54 -31.43 6.55 -20.16
N ASN A 55 -32.51 7.04 -20.77
CA ASN A 55 -32.49 7.89 -21.93
C ASN A 55 -32.56 9.37 -21.57
N TYR A 56 -33.13 9.79 -20.43
CA TYR A 56 -33.37 11.21 -20.07
C TYR A 56 -32.80 11.62 -18.72
N GLY A 57 -32.64 12.92 -18.47
CA GLY A 57 -32.21 13.47 -17.19
C GLY A 57 -32.88 14.82 -16.91
N ALA A 58 -32.91 15.24 -15.63
CA ALA A 58 -33.52 16.50 -15.22
C ALA A 58 -32.81 17.13 -14.01
N TYR A 59 -32.87 18.46 -13.94
CA TYR A 59 -32.34 19.29 -12.85
C TYR A 59 -33.20 20.57 -12.66
N VAL A 60 -33.02 21.29 -11.55
CA VAL A 60 -33.71 22.58 -11.30
C VAL A 60 -32.78 23.74 -11.69
N LYS A 61 -33.31 24.67 -12.49
CA LYS A 61 -32.66 25.92 -12.88
C LYS A 61 -32.78 26.96 -11.76
N ALA A 62 -31.96 28.02 -11.83
CA ALA A 62 -31.91 29.08 -10.82
C ALA A 62 -33.23 29.88 -10.67
N ASP A 63 -34.11 29.83 -11.68
CA ASP A 63 -35.46 30.42 -11.68
C ASP A 63 -36.52 29.52 -11.00
N GLY A 64 -36.12 28.34 -10.49
CA GLY A 64 -37.00 27.35 -9.87
C GLY A 64 -37.70 26.39 -10.86
N ASN A 65 -37.56 26.60 -12.16
CA ASN A 65 -38.12 25.71 -13.18
C ASN A 65 -37.30 24.42 -13.32
N VAL A 66 -37.93 23.35 -13.82
CA VAL A 66 -37.22 22.09 -14.11
C VAL A 66 -36.74 22.08 -15.55
N ALA A 67 -35.45 21.85 -15.74
CA ALA A 67 -34.82 21.52 -17.00
C ALA A 67 -34.90 20.01 -17.25
N ILE A 68 -35.20 19.61 -18.48
CA ILE A 68 -35.09 18.22 -18.95
C ILE A 68 -34.12 18.21 -20.13
N PHE A 69 -33.23 17.22 -20.14
CA PHE A 69 -32.16 17.11 -21.11
C PHE A 69 -31.91 15.67 -21.55
N LYS A 70 -31.36 15.59 -22.76
CA LYS A 70 -30.86 14.41 -23.48
C LYS A 70 -31.25 13.06 -22.88
N ARG A 71 -30.36 12.17 -22.43
CA ARG A 71 -28.93 12.14 -22.03
C ARG A 71 -27.92 11.84 -23.13
N ASP A 72 -28.33 11.22 -24.24
CA ASP A 72 -27.47 10.82 -25.36
C ASP A 72 -26.64 11.98 -25.98
N GLY A 73 -27.14 13.22 -25.87
CA GLY A 73 -26.50 14.43 -26.39
C GLY A 73 -27.36 15.15 -27.43
N SER A 74 -28.38 14.49 -27.98
CA SER A 74 -29.21 15.04 -29.05
C SER A 74 -30.16 16.15 -28.55
N SER A 75 -30.68 16.97 -29.46
CA SER A 75 -31.66 18.01 -29.10
C SER A 75 -33.02 17.41 -28.79
N ILE A 76 -33.75 18.03 -27.87
CA ILE A 76 -35.19 17.74 -27.67
C ILE A 76 -35.95 18.34 -28.85
N THR A 77 -36.75 17.53 -29.54
CA THR A 77 -37.51 17.92 -30.72
C THR A 77 -38.99 18.16 -30.37
N ALA A 78 -39.61 19.09 -31.09
CA ALA A 78 -41.01 19.45 -30.88
C ALA A 78 -41.91 18.24 -31.18
N GLY A 79 -42.59 17.72 -30.14
CA GLY A 79 -43.46 16.54 -30.23
C GLY A 79 -43.00 15.34 -29.38
N GLU A 80 -41.76 15.31 -28.89
CA GLU A 80 -41.29 14.24 -27.97
C GLU A 80 -41.95 14.30 -26.58
N PHE A 81 -42.57 15.43 -26.23
CA PHE A 81 -43.37 15.60 -25.01
C PHE A 81 -44.81 15.98 -25.38
N THR A 82 -45.76 15.06 -25.20
CA THR A 82 -47.18 15.29 -25.43
C THR A 82 -47.92 15.52 -24.11
N ALA A 83 -48.18 16.77 -23.76
CA ALA A 83 -49.06 17.12 -22.65
C ALA A 83 -50.53 17.12 -23.11
N THR A 84 -51.35 16.19 -22.60
CA THR A 84 -52.81 16.23 -22.82
C THR A 84 -53.42 17.30 -21.89
N PRO A 85 -54.08 18.36 -22.39
CA PRO A 85 -54.36 19.53 -21.57
C PRO A 85 -55.45 19.35 -20.51
N GLY A 86 -55.09 19.60 -19.25
CA GLY A 86 -56.01 20.13 -18.24
C GLY A 86 -55.96 21.66 -18.23
N THR A 87 -56.65 22.32 -19.16
CA THR A 87 -56.90 23.79 -19.22
C THR A 87 -55.71 24.77 -19.18
N GLY A 88 -54.45 24.29 -19.20
CA GLY A 88 -53.26 25.15 -19.37
C GLY A 88 -52.72 25.12 -20.79
N THR A 89 -52.58 26.27 -21.45
CA THR A 89 -51.92 26.39 -22.76
C THR A 89 -50.40 26.37 -22.60
N ALA A 90 -49.76 25.27 -22.98
CA ALA A 90 -48.31 25.20 -23.14
C ALA A 90 -47.90 25.97 -24.41
N VAL A 91 -47.01 26.96 -24.28
CA VAL A 91 -46.35 27.62 -25.40
C VAL A 91 -44.93 27.09 -25.49
N ALA A 92 -44.53 26.55 -26.65
CA ALA A 92 -43.17 26.09 -26.86
C ALA A 92 -42.20 27.31 -26.89
N PRO A 93 -41.12 27.32 -26.09
CA PRO A 93 -40.16 28.41 -26.13
C PRO A 93 -39.40 28.42 -27.46
N THR A 94 -39.30 29.59 -28.08
CA THR A 94 -38.41 29.80 -29.23
C THR A 94 -36.99 30.06 -28.71
N PRO A 95 -35.97 29.29 -29.10
CA PRO A 95 -34.63 29.46 -28.53
C PRO A 95 -34.00 30.78 -28.98
N ALA A 96 -33.62 31.62 -28.01
CA ALA A 96 -32.76 32.78 -28.25
C ALA A 96 -31.31 32.32 -28.47
N ALA A 97 -30.59 33.02 -29.33
CA ALA A 97 -29.25 32.62 -29.72
C ALA A 97 -28.19 33.05 -28.69
N GLY A 98 -27.48 32.07 -28.15
CA GLY A 98 -26.26 32.27 -27.37
C GLY A 98 -26.50 32.60 -25.90
N ASP A 99 -26.36 31.60 -25.04
CA ASP A 99 -25.83 31.80 -23.70
C ASP A 99 -24.77 30.73 -23.42
N GLU A 100 -23.63 31.19 -22.92
CA GLU A 100 -22.46 30.40 -22.57
C GLU A 100 -22.60 29.87 -21.13
N PHE A 101 -21.83 28.84 -20.77
CA PHE A 101 -21.81 28.31 -19.40
C PHE A 101 -21.00 29.24 -18.48
N VAL A 102 -21.65 30.29 -17.99
CA VAL A 102 -21.06 31.26 -17.05
C VAL A 102 -21.45 30.91 -15.62
N LEU A 103 -20.46 30.61 -14.78
CA LEU A 103 -20.65 30.48 -13.34
C LEU A 103 -20.61 31.86 -12.66
N THR A 104 -21.78 32.47 -12.49
CA THR A 104 -21.96 33.60 -11.56
C THR A 104 -22.50 33.13 -10.21
N GLY A 105 -21.76 33.40 -9.13
CA GLY A 105 -22.21 33.22 -7.74
C GLY A 105 -21.45 32.15 -6.96
N ALA A 106 -20.44 32.57 -6.18
CA ALA A 106 -19.52 31.69 -5.45
C ALA A 106 -20.17 30.72 -4.44
N THR A 107 -21.43 30.95 -4.04
CA THR A 107 -22.15 30.09 -3.08
C THR A 107 -22.58 28.74 -3.66
N ALA A 108 -22.84 28.66 -4.98
CA ALA A 108 -23.36 27.43 -5.61
C ALA A 108 -22.29 26.34 -5.77
N ASN A 109 -21.03 26.72 -6.00
CA ASN A 109 -19.94 25.77 -6.24
C ASN A 109 -19.58 24.90 -5.04
N ARG A 110 -19.83 25.35 -3.80
CA ARG A 110 -19.36 24.63 -2.60
C ARG A 110 -19.86 23.18 -2.51
N LYS A 111 -21.09 22.90 -2.97
CA LYS A 111 -21.64 21.53 -2.98
C LYS A 111 -21.10 20.66 -4.12
N PHE A 112 -20.74 21.27 -5.26
CA PHE A 112 -20.14 20.58 -6.38
C PHE A 112 -18.68 20.22 -6.07
N ASN A 113 -17.90 21.17 -5.57
CA ASN A 113 -16.51 20.99 -5.15
C ASN A 113 -16.39 19.95 -4.03
N ALA A 114 -17.24 20.04 -2.98
CA ALA A 114 -17.28 19.04 -1.90
C ALA A 114 -17.67 17.64 -2.39
N GLY A 115 -18.47 17.52 -3.46
CA GLY A 115 -18.78 16.23 -4.10
C GLY A 115 -17.65 15.65 -4.95
N LEU A 116 -16.62 16.45 -5.26
CA LEU A 116 -15.45 16.06 -6.06
C LEU A 116 -14.15 16.00 -5.24
N GLY A 117 -14.19 16.27 -3.93
CA GLY A 117 -12.99 16.35 -3.09
C GLY A 117 -12.08 17.54 -3.42
N ILE A 118 -12.59 18.55 -4.13
CA ILE A 118 -11.87 19.81 -4.36
C ILE A 118 -12.12 20.68 -3.14
N ASP A 119 -11.07 21.04 -2.42
CA ASP A 119 -11.19 21.85 -1.21
C ASP A 119 -11.91 23.19 -1.49
N THR A 120 -12.80 23.59 -0.58
CA THR A 120 -13.51 24.86 -0.70
C THR A 120 -12.67 25.96 -0.08
N GLY A 121 -11.65 26.38 -0.83
CA GLY A 121 -10.65 27.37 -0.41
C GLY A 121 -11.24 28.54 0.40
N TYR A 122 -10.58 28.84 1.51
CA TYR A 122 -11.03 29.83 2.48
C TYR A 122 -11.09 31.24 1.88
N THR A 123 -12.07 32.03 2.31
CA THR A 123 -12.23 33.43 1.86
C THR A 123 -12.24 34.36 3.06
N VAL A 124 -11.19 35.17 3.22
CA VAL A 124 -11.17 36.29 4.18
C VAL A 124 -11.56 37.57 3.45
N THR A 125 -12.61 38.22 3.93
CA THR A 125 -13.07 39.51 3.39
C THR A 125 -12.39 40.63 4.15
N ILE A 126 -11.68 41.51 3.43
CA ILE A 126 -11.10 42.73 3.99
C ILE A 126 -12.21 43.81 4.02
N THR A 127 -12.44 44.43 5.18
CA THR A 127 -13.32 45.60 5.31
C THR A 127 -12.51 46.86 5.62
N ASP A 128 -13.08 48.04 5.36
CA ASP A 128 -12.41 49.34 5.55
C ASP A 128 -11.96 49.60 7.00
N ASP A 129 -12.55 48.90 7.97
CA ASP A 129 -12.28 49.04 9.41
C ASP A 129 -11.20 48.07 9.94
N MET A 130 -10.79 47.07 9.16
CA MET A 130 -9.87 46.03 9.63
C MET A 130 -8.44 46.54 9.79
N THR A 131 -7.84 46.33 10.97
CA THR A 131 -6.40 46.54 11.13
C THR A 131 -5.60 45.38 10.54
N ALA A 132 -4.30 45.60 10.30
CA ALA A 132 -3.40 44.54 9.84
C ALA A 132 -3.37 43.33 10.80
N GLU A 133 -3.51 43.56 12.12
CA GLU A 133 -3.57 42.50 13.13
C GLU A 133 -4.91 41.74 13.09
N ASP A 134 -6.02 42.41 12.77
CA ASP A 134 -7.31 41.74 12.58
C ASP A 134 -7.31 40.89 11.30
N PHE A 135 -6.67 41.37 10.24
CA PHE A 135 -6.45 40.60 9.02
C PHE A 135 -5.55 39.39 9.25
N ARG A 136 -4.44 39.55 9.96
CA ARG A 136 -3.55 38.44 10.35
C ARG A 136 -4.29 37.38 11.16
N LYS A 137 -5.04 37.78 12.20
CA LYS A 137 -5.89 36.87 12.99
C LYS A 137 -6.96 36.18 12.18
N ALA A 138 -7.60 36.88 11.23
CA ALA A 138 -8.59 36.26 10.34
C ALA A 138 -7.96 35.21 9.42
N LEU A 139 -6.67 35.33 9.11
CA LEU A 139 -5.91 34.35 8.32
C LEU A 139 -5.43 33.16 9.17
N SER A 140 -4.88 33.39 10.38
CA SER A 140 -4.52 32.32 11.33
C SER A 140 -5.72 31.63 11.99
N ALA A 141 -6.94 32.08 11.72
CA ALA A 141 -8.17 31.39 12.13
C ALA A 141 -8.69 30.41 11.07
N LEU A 142 -7.99 30.30 9.94
CA LEU A 142 -8.27 29.31 8.90
C LEU A 142 -7.53 28.01 9.25
N GLU A 143 -8.21 26.88 9.11
CA GLU A 143 -7.65 25.56 9.39
C GLU A 143 -6.50 25.27 8.40
N GLY A 144 -5.32 24.89 8.92
CA GLY A 144 -4.13 24.59 8.13
C GLY A 144 -3.33 25.80 7.62
N ILE A 145 -3.70 27.04 7.98
CA ILE A 145 -2.98 28.26 7.58
C ILE A 145 -2.63 29.08 8.82
N GLU A 146 -1.38 29.51 8.93
CA GLU A 146 -0.96 30.50 9.92
C GLU A 146 -0.30 31.71 9.26
N ALA A 147 -0.53 32.89 9.84
CA ALA A 147 0.05 34.15 9.41
C ALA A 147 0.70 34.93 10.56
N ASP A 148 1.89 35.47 10.31
CA ASP A 148 2.64 36.28 11.26
C ASP A 148 3.31 37.50 10.61
N PHE A 149 3.75 38.47 11.40
CA PHE A 149 4.57 39.59 10.94
C PHE A 149 6.04 39.32 11.22
N ASN A 150 6.90 39.49 10.20
CA ASN A 150 8.35 39.40 10.41
C ASN A 150 8.92 40.65 11.11
N ASP A 151 10.21 40.57 11.49
CA ASP A 151 10.98 41.67 12.12
C ASP A 151 10.99 43.01 11.34
N LYS A 152 10.52 43.01 10.07
CA LYS A 152 10.43 44.20 9.20
C LYS A 152 9.00 44.72 9.06
N GLY A 153 8.01 44.09 9.69
CA GLY A 153 6.60 44.44 9.65
C GLY A 153 5.83 43.92 8.44
N ASN A 154 6.39 43.00 7.66
CA ASN A 154 5.70 42.39 6.52
C ASN A 154 4.89 41.17 6.98
N LEU A 155 3.67 41.02 6.48
CA LEU A 155 2.86 39.81 6.66
C LEU A 155 3.51 38.63 5.92
N ILE A 156 3.69 37.52 6.62
CA ILE A 156 4.07 36.21 6.09
C ILE A 156 2.90 35.26 6.35
N ILE A 157 2.66 34.35 5.41
CA ILE A 157 1.59 33.36 5.46
C ILE A 157 2.20 32.01 5.09
N TYR A 158 1.94 30.98 5.88
CA TYR A 158 2.45 29.62 5.68
C TYR A 158 1.36 28.60 6.00
N GLY A 159 1.38 27.46 5.31
CA GLY A 159 0.53 26.32 5.66
C GLY A 159 1.14 25.57 6.86
N GLU A 160 0.32 25.19 7.85
CA GLU A 160 0.79 24.47 9.05
C GLU A 160 1.41 23.10 8.70
N GLU A 161 0.88 22.42 7.68
CA GLU A 161 1.36 21.09 7.24
C GLU A 161 2.37 21.15 6.05
N GLY A 162 2.75 22.37 5.61
CA GLY A 162 3.72 22.56 4.52
C GLY A 162 3.14 22.45 3.11
N ASP A 163 1.82 22.56 2.96
CA ASP A 163 1.10 22.51 1.68
C ASP A 163 1.36 23.70 0.75
N ASP A 164 1.04 23.50 -0.54
CA ASP A 164 1.10 24.55 -1.57
C ASP A 164 0.03 25.64 -1.33
N LEU A 165 0.48 26.80 -0.84
CA LEU A 165 -0.41 27.94 -0.60
C LEU A 165 -0.67 28.73 -1.90
N ILE A 166 -1.84 28.50 -2.50
CA ILE A 166 -2.32 29.26 -3.65
C ILE A 166 -3.17 30.46 -3.19
N ILE A 167 -2.54 31.63 -3.06
CA ILE A 167 -3.25 32.89 -2.81
C ILE A 167 -3.77 33.45 -4.14
N THR A 168 -5.10 33.46 -4.34
CA THR A 168 -5.74 34.14 -5.47
C THR A 168 -6.66 35.26 -5.00
N ASP A 169 -6.75 36.33 -5.78
CA ASP A 169 -7.74 37.39 -5.58
C ASP A 169 -8.82 37.31 -6.67
N GLN A 170 -10.07 37.23 -6.24
CA GLN A 170 -11.27 37.19 -7.08
C GLN A 170 -11.42 38.44 -7.99
N ASN A 171 -10.81 39.57 -7.63
CA ASN A 171 -10.89 40.85 -8.37
C ASN A 171 -9.52 41.43 -8.81
N GLY A 172 -8.40 40.75 -8.53
CA GLY A 172 -7.04 41.14 -8.93
C GLY A 172 -6.48 42.46 -8.36
N LYS A 173 -7.11 43.06 -7.33
CA LYS A 173 -6.69 44.32 -6.69
C LYS A 173 -5.90 44.12 -5.39
N ALA A 174 -6.32 43.19 -4.53
CA ALA A 174 -5.64 42.86 -3.27
C ALA A 174 -4.28 42.20 -3.51
N ALA A 175 -4.19 41.26 -4.47
CA ALA A 175 -2.91 40.65 -4.84
C ALA A 175 -1.89 41.69 -5.32
N ALA A 176 -2.32 42.62 -6.18
CA ALA A 176 -1.49 43.72 -6.67
C ALA A 176 -1.14 44.75 -5.58
N LEU A 177 -2.05 45.03 -4.64
CA LEU A 177 -1.83 45.95 -3.51
C LEU A 177 -0.83 45.40 -2.48
N LEU A 178 -0.84 44.07 -2.27
CA LEU A 178 0.05 43.38 -1.35
C LEU A 178 1.37 42.90 -2.01
N GLY A 179 1.54 43.12 -3.31
CA GLY A 179 2.76 42.73 -4.05
C GLY A 179 2.91 41.22 -4.25
N VAL A 180 1.81 40.46 -4.22
CA VAL A 180 1.80 38.99 -4.35
C VAL A 180 1.61 38.63 -5.83
N GLU A 181 2.71 38.39 -6.54
CA GLU A 181 2.71 37.74 -7.86
C GLU A 181 3.03 36.24 -7.74
N GLY A 182 2.11 35.40 -8.19
CA GLY A 182 2.31 33.95 -8.32
C GLY A 182 2.02 33.13 -7.06
N SER A 183 1.91 31.81 -7.23
CA SER A 183 1.86 30.87 -6.11
C SER A 183 3.16 30.93 -5.32
N ALA A 184 3.05 31.04 -4.00
CA ALA A 184 4.19 30.81 -3.12
C ALA A 184 4.44 29.30 -3.05
N THR A 185 5.06 28.76 -4.10
CA THR A 185 5.58 27.37 -4.17
C THR A 185 6.83 27.27 -3.29
N ASN A 186 6.67 27.62 -2.02
CA ASN A 186 7.69 27.69 -0.97
C ASN A 186 7.19 27.00 0.32
N GLY A 187 6.13 26.20 0.22
CA GLY A 187 6.07 24.95 0.96
C GLY A 187 7.20 24.05 0.44
N ASN A 188 8.40 24.20 0.97
CA ASN A 188 9.38 23.12 0.88
C ASN A 188 8.81 22.02 1.77
N ASN A 189 7.95 21.16 1.20
CA ASN A 189 7.26 20.14 1.95
C ASN A 189 8.28 19.11 2.42
N GLU A 190 8.87 19.36 3.59
CA GLU A 190 9.89 18.52 4.18
C GLU A 190 9.33 17.14 4.45
N ARG A 191 8.03 17.02 4.78
CA ARG A 191 7.32 15.75 4.93
C ARG A 191 7.32 14.96 3.63
N ALA A 192 6.99 15.58 2.49
CA ALA A 192 7.09 14.94 1.17
C ALA A 192 8.53 14.53 0.81
N THR A 193 9.52 15.32 1.24
CA THR A 193 10.94 14.96 1.08
C THR A 193 11.32 13.75 1.94
N TYR A 194 10.89 13.70 3.21
CA TYR A 194 11.12 12.57 4.11
C TYR A 194 10.34 11.31 3.70
N ALA A 195 9.11 11.47 3.21
CA ALA A 195 8.29 10.41 2.61
C ALA A 195 9.00 9.78 1.41
N SER A 196 9.53 10.59 0.50
CA SER A 196 10.36 10.12 -0.62
C SER A 196 11.67 9.45 -0.17
N GLN A 197 12.24 9.83 0.97
CA GLN A 197 13.40 9.14 1.54
C GLN A 197 13.01 7.79 2.17
N PHE A 198 11.88 7.73 2.87
CA PHE A 198 11.32 6.50 3.44
C PHE A 198 11.01 5.46 2.35
N ASP A 199 10.36 5.85 1.25
CA ASP A 199 10.05 4.95 0.13
C ASP A 199 11.32 4.40 -0.55
N LYS A 200 12.41 5.20 -0.58
CA LYS A 200 13.73 4.74 -1.02
C LYS A 200 14.35 3.74 -0.04
N VAL A 201 14.16 3.91 1.27
CA VAL A 201 14.60 2.94 2.27
C VAL A 201 13.81 1.63 2.16
N LEU A 202 12.50 1.66 1.91
CA LEU A 202 11.72 0.45 1.60
C LEU A 202 12.27 -0.27 0.38
N THR A 203 12.56 0.46 -0.69
CA THR A 203 13.20 -0.10 -1.90
C THR A 203 14.57 -0.71 -1.60
N GLN A 204 15.37 -0.11 -0.70
CA GLN A 204 16.66 -0.66 -0.27
C GLN A 204 16.50 -1.93 0.59
N ILE A 205 15.44 -2.04 1.40
CA ILE A 205 15.09 -3.26 2.13
C ILE A 205 14.78 -4.38 1.13
N ASP A 206 13.95 -4.11 0.11
CA ASP A 206 13.60 -5.08 -0.93
C ASP A 206 14.85 -5.57 -1.69
N GLN A 207 15.76 -4.66 -2.02
CA GLN A 207 17.04 -4.97 -2.67
C GLN A 207 17.94 -5.82 -1.77
N LEU A 208 18.10 -5.46 -0.50
CA LEU A 208 18.90 -6.21 0.47
C LEU A 208 18.35 -7.62 0.68
N VAL A 209 17.02 -7.78 0.73
CA VAL A 209 16.35 -9.08 0.81
C VAL A 209 16.64 -9.91 -0.43
N GLN A 210 16.55 -9.34 -1.64
CA GLN A 210 16.86 -10.04 -2.89
C GLN A 210 18.33 -10.46 -3.00
N ASP A 211 19.27 -9.59 -2.61
CA ASP A 211 20.71 -9.84 -2.65
C ASP A 211 21.18 -10.87 -1.61
N THR A 212 20.43 -11.05 -0.52
CA THR A 212 20.77 -11.99 0.56
C THR A 212 20.59 -13.44 0.10
N SER A 213 21.69 -14.14 -0.21
CA SER A 213 21.63 -15.56 -0.53
C SER A 213 22.85 -16.33 -0.01
N TYR A 214 22.63 -17.61 0.34
CA TYR A 214 23.71 -18.55 0.67
C TYR A 214 23.58 -19.79 -0.21
N LYS A 215 24.59 -20.04 -1.05
CA LYS A 215 24.61 -21.17 -2.01
C LYS A 215 23.36 -21.25 -2.91
N GLY A 216 22.72 -20.11 -3.20
CA GLY A 216 21.50 -20.02 -4.01
C GLY A 216 20.18 -20.23 -3.26
N ILE A 217 20.20 -20.23 -1.92
CA ILE A 217 19.01 -20.27 -1.06
C ILE A 217 18.86 -18.91 -0.37
N ASN A 218 17.67 -18.32 -0.41
CA ASN A 218 17.31 -17.06 0.24
C ASN A 218 16.15 -17.24 1.24
N LEU A 219 16.52 -17.43 2.52
CA LEU A 219 15.58 -17.57 3.65
C LEU A 219 14.69 -16.34 3.91
N LEU A 220 15.02 -15.18 3.32
CA LEU A 220 14.26 -13.92 3.45
C LEU A 220 13.35 -13.63 2.24
N ASN A 221 13.46 -14.44 1.18
CA ASN A 221 12.62 -14.35 -0.02
C ASN A 221 11.77 -15.64 -0.22
N GLY A 222 11.55 -16.40 0.85
CA GLY A 222 10.67 -17.58 0.88
C GLY A 222 11.30 -18.93 0.49
N ASP A 223 12.61 -19.03 0.30
CA ASP A 223 13.25 -20.33 0.09
C ASP A 223 13.44 -21.07 1.42
N ASP A 224 13.21 -22.39 1.43
CA ASP A 224 13.45 -23.26 2.59
C ASP A 224 14.88 -23.86 2.58
N LEU A 225 15.47 -24.04 3.77
CA LEU A 225 16.77 -24.72 3.94
C LEU A 225 16.62 -26.03 4.73
N THR A 226 16.91 -27.17 4.09
CA THR A 226 16.96 -28.47 4.78
C THR A 226 18.40 -28.82 5.20
N VAL A 227 18.68 -28.76 6.50
CA VAL A 227 19.94 -29.22 7.11
C VAL A 227 19.80 -30.70 7.44
N ASN A 228 20.66 -31.56 6.87
CA ASN A 228 20.62 -33.01 7.11
C ASN A 228 21.64 -33.38 8.18
N PHE A 229 21.24 -34.15 9.20
CA PHE A 229 22.10 -34.57 10.31
C PHE A 229 22.64 -36.00 10.16
N ASN A 230 22.27 -36.72 9.09
CA ASN A 230 22.80 -38.03 8.79
C ASN A 230 22.93 -38.30 7.27
N GLU A 231 23.83 -39.22 6.92
CA GLU A 231 24.13 -39.58 5.53
C GLU A 231 22.91 -40.14 4.78
N THR A 232 22.02 -40.83 5.49
CA THR A 232 20.78 -41.41 4.93
C THR A 232 19.65 -40.41 4.75
N ARG A 233 19.83 -39.14 5.16
CA ARG A 233 18.84 -38.05 5.06
C ARG A 233 17.51 -38.31 5.77
N THR A 234 17.50 -39.23 6.75
CA THR A 234 16.30 -39.56 7.56
C THR A 234 16.19 -38.70 8.82
N SER A 235 17.26 -38.00 9.20
CA SER A 235 17.28 -37.00 10.27
C SER A 235 17.69 -35.66 9.69
N PHE A 236 16.82 -34.66 9.79
CA PHE A 236 17.02 -33.32 9.26
C PHE A 236 16.30 -32.28 10.11
N LEU A 237 16.71 -31.02 9.97
CA LEU A 237 15.94 -29.83 10.35
C LEU A 237 15.58 -29.10 9.06
N GLU A 238 14.30 -28.79 8.90
CA GLU A 238 13.82 -27.91 7.84
C GLU A 238 13.64 -26.51 8.45
N ILE A 239 14.46 -25.57 8.00
CA ILE A 239 14.35 -24.15 8.36
C ILE A 239 13.48 -23.50 7.29
N LYS A 240 12.29 -23.06 7.68
CA LYS A 240 11.35 -22.43 6.75
C LYS A 240 11.79 -21.01 6.40
N GLY A 241 11.71 -20.71 5.11
CA GLY A 241 11.88 -19.35 4.59
C GLY A 241 10.68 -18.50 4.91
N VAL A 242 10.91 -17.19 4.96
CA VAL A 242 9.87 -16.17 5.03
C VAL A 242 10.05 -15.18 3.88
N THR A 243 8.99 -14.51 3.46
CA THR A 243 9.07 -13.40 2.50
C THR A 243 9.07 -12.11 3.29
N PHE A 244 10.25 -11.52 3.49
CA PHE A 244 10.49 -10.35 4.34
C PHE A 244 10.92 -9.12 3.53
N ASP A 245 10.47 -9.02 2.28
CA ASP A 245 10.40 -7.74 1.56
C ASP A 245 9.50 -6.75 2.33
N SER A 246 9.58 -5.46 1.99
CA SER A 246 8.84 -4.37 2.63
C SER A 246 7.36 -4.70 2.82
N LYS A 247 6.73 -5.23 1.76
CA LYS A 247 5.34 -5.69 1.77
C LYS A 247 5.10 -6.90 2.69
N GLY A 248 5.98 -7.89 2.67
CA GLY A 248 5.90 -9.11 3.47
C GLY A 248 6.07 -8.86 4.97
N ILE A 249 6.85 -7.86 5.37
CA ILE A 249 6.90 -7.36 6.75
C ILE A 249 5.78 -6.36 7.10
N GLY A 250 4.90 -6.04 6.16
CA GLY A 250 3.71 -5.22 6.37
C GLY A 250 3.93 -3.70 6.30
N LEU A 251 5.03 -3.25 5.69
CA LEU A 251 5.26 -1.85 5.33
C LEU A 251 4.63 -1.56 3.96
N THR A 252 4.03 -0.37 3.82
CA THR A 252 3.63 0.21 2.54
C THR A 252 4.42 1.49 2.29
N THR A 253 4.44 1.95 1.03
CA THR A 253 4.93 3.30 0.71
C THR A 253 4.13 4.37 1.46
N SER A 254 4.73 5.56 1.56
CA SER A 254 4.12 6.72 2.19
C SER A 254 2.74 7.06 1.61
N ASP A 255 1.73 7.14 2.47
CA ASP A 255 0.39 7.61 2.09
C ASP A 255 0.41 9.15 1.98
N ASN A 256 -0.13 9.68 0.88
CA ASN A 256 -0.33 11.11 0.62
C ASN A 256 0.88 12.02 0.90
N GLU A 257 2.11 11.53 0.68
CA GLU A 257 3.35 12.28 0.96
C GLU A 257 3.49 12.71 2.44
N TRP A 258 2.79 12.02 3.36
CA TRP A 258 2.69 12.33 4.79
C TRP A 258 2.18 13.73 5.13
N LYS A 259 1.27 14.27 4.30
CA LYS A 259 0.61 15.56 4.56
C LYS A 259 -0.04 15.59 5.95
N SER A 260 -0.97 14.67 6.19
CA SER A 260 -1.61 14.55 7.50
C SER A 260 -0.76 13.80 8.53
N ASN A 261 -0.92 14.15 9.80
CA ASN A 261 -0.32 13.37 10.90
C ASN A 261 -0.89 11.94 10.99
N GLU A 262 -2.12 11.69 10.51
CA GLU A 262 -2.71 10.34 10.47
C GLU A 262 -1.91 9.40 9.54
N ASP A 263 -1.38 9.90 8.43
CA ASP A 263 -0.59 9.12 7.48
C ASP A 263 0.80 8.77 8.04
N ILE A 264 1.35 9.64 8.90
CA ILE A 264 2.56 9.34 9.69
C ILE A 264 2.26 8.29 10.76
N ASP A 265 1.17 8.43 11.52
CA ASP A 265 0.79 7.48 12.57
C ASP A 265 0.50 6.07 12.03
N LYS A 266 -0.11 5.96 10.83
CA LYS A 266 -0.22 4.70 10.08
C LYS A 266 1.15 4.09 9.80
N SER A 267 2.06 4.90 9.23
CA SER A 267 3.42 4.46 8.85
C SER A 267 4.23 4.01 10.08
N LEU A 268 4.15 4.76 11.18
CA LEU A 268 4.76 4.41 12.46
C LEU A 268 4.21 3.07 13.01
N THR A 269 2.88 2.91 13.00
CA THR A 269 2.21 1.67 13.41
C THR A 269 2.64 0.46 12.57
N GLN A 270 2.89 0.65 11.27
CA GLN A 270 3.45 -0.40 10.41
C GLN A 270 4.90 -0.74 10.80
N ILE A 271 5.75 0.28 11.03
CA ILE A 271 7.16 0.11 11.45
C ILE A 271 7.27 -0.67 12.77
N GLU A 272 6.42 -0.38 13.76
CA GLU A 272 6.40 -1.10 15.04
C GLU A 272 6.04 -2.58 14.87
N LYS A 273 5.05 -2.88 14.02
CA LYS A 273 4.65 -4.26 13.69
C LYS A 273 5.74 -4.99 12.92
N ALA A 274 6.30 -4.38 11.88
CA ALA A 274 7.41 -4.93 11.09
C ALA A 274 8.62 -5.24 11.97
N THR A 275 9.00 -4.31 12.87
CA THR A 275 10.10 -4.51 13.83
C THR A 275 9.81 -5.67 14.79
N SER A 276 8.56 -5.83 15.23
CA SER A 276 8.16 -6.93 16.11
C SER A 276 8.22 -8.29 15.39
N LEU A 277 7.80 -8.34 14.13
CA LEU A 277 7.87 -9.52 13.27
C LEU A 277 9.33 -9.93 12.98
N LEU A 278 10.19 -8.97 12.62
CA LEU A 278 11.62 -9.18 12.42
C LEU A 278 12.31 -9.76 13.67
N ARG A 279 11.96 -9.27 14.87
CA ARG A 279 12.49 -9.80 16.14
C ARG A 279 11.99 -11.21 16.44
N ALA A 280 10.73 -11.52 16.14
CA ALA A 280 10.20 -12.86 16.30
C ALA A 280 10.95 -13.86 15.39
N GLN A 281 11.13 -13.53 14.11
CA GLN A 281 11.86 -14.38 13.17
C GLN A 281 13.34 -14.54 13.53
N ALA A 282 14.00 -13.47 13.97
CA ALA A 282 15.40 -13.55 14.41
C ALA A 282 15.56 -14.49 15.61
N SER A 283 14.56 -14.54 16.52
CA SER A 283 14.51 -15.50 17.63
C SER A 283 14.34 -16.94 17.14
N GLU A 284 13.47 -17.16 16.14
CA GLU A 284 13.26 -18.49 15.54
C GLU A 284 14.51 -18.99 14.80
N PHE A 285 15.14 -18.16 13.97
CA PHE A 285 16.41 -18.48 13.32
C PHE A 285 17.54 -18.71 14.35
N GLY A 286 17.56 -17.97 15.46
CA GLY A 286 18.47 -18.22 16.59
C GLY A 286 18.27 -19.58 17.25
N GLN A 287 17.01 -20.02 17.41
CA GLN A 287 16.68 -21.33 17.98
C GLN A 287 17.01 -22.49 17.01
N ASN A 288 16.79 -22.28 15.71
CA ASN A 288 17.23 -23.19 14.66
C ASN A 288 18.76 -23.33 14.63
N LEU A 289 19.50 -22.21 14.72
CA LEU A 289 20.96 -22.22 14.81
C LEU A 289 21.46 -22.99 16.05
N ALA A 290 20.89 -22.72 17.23
CA ALA A 290 21.25 -23.45 18.46
C ALA A 290 20.99 -24.96 18.35
N THR A 291 19.93 -25.36 17.63
CA THR A 291 19.64 -26.77 17.34
C THR A 291 20.68 -27.38 16.40
N VAL A 292 21.11 -26.66 15.36
CA VAL A 292 22.17 -27.10 14.44
C VAL A 292 23.50 -27.25 15.18
N THR A 293 23.94 -26.25 15.96
CA THR A 293 25.19 -26.33 16.75
C THR A 293 25.16 -27.49 17.76
N THR A 294 24.04 -27.71 18.46
CA THR A 294 23.91 -28.87 19.37
C THR A 294 24.04 -30.21 18.64
N ARG A 295 23.61 -30.29 17.37
CA ARG A 295 23.74 -31.48 16.52
C ARG A 295 25.14 -31.65 15.94
N GLU A 296 25.81 -30.55 15.60
CA GLU A 296 27.22 -30.50 15.21
C GLU A 296 28.10 -31.03 16.36
N ASP A 297 28.01 -30.43 17.55
CA ASP A 297 28.71 -30.86 18.77
C ASP A 297 28.48 -32.35 19.08
N PHE A 298 27.23 -32.82 19.01
CA PHE A 298 26.91 -34.23 19.24
C PHE A 298 27.57 -35.15 18.21
N THR A 299 27.57 -34.74 16.94
CA THR A 299 28.12 -35.52 15.82
C THR A 299 29.63 -35.60 15.92
N ASP A 300 30.32 -34.51 16.23
CA ASP A 300 31.77 -34.49 16.45
C ASP A 300 32.17 -35.35 17.65
N ASN A 301 31.44 -35.26 18.76
CA ASN A 301 31.67 -36.13 19.92
C ASN A 301 31.40 -37.61 19.59
N MET A 302 30.38 -37.92 18.77
CA MET A 302 30.13 -39.28 18.30
C MET A 302 31.27 -39.79 17.41
N ILE A 303 31.73 -39.00 16.44
CA ILE A 303 32.85 -39.33 15.55
C ILE A 303 34.12 -39.59 16.36
N ASN A 304 34.49 -38.70 17.29
CA ASN A 304 35.67 -38.86 18.13
C ASN A 304 35.63 -40.16 18.98
N ASN A 305 34.46 -40.51 19.52
CA ASN A 305 34.28 -41.77 20.24
C ASN A 305 34.34 -42.99 19.32
N LEU A 306 33.76 -42.91 18.12
CA LEU A 306 33.81 -43.99 17.12
C LEU A 306 35.23 -44.21 16.59
N VAL A 307 36.01 -43.15 16.36
CA VAL A 307 37.43 -43.24 16.00
C VAL A 307 38.21 -43.96 17.10
N SER A 308 38.14 -43.49 18.35
CA SER A 308 38.83 -44.15 19.48
C SER A 308 38.36 -45.59 19.73
N GLY A 309 37.08 -45.88 19.49
CA GLY A 309 36.53 -47.24 19.53
C GLY A 309 37.09 -48.13 18.42
N SER A 310 37.20 -47.60 17.20
CA SER A 310 37.78 -48.31 16.06
C SER A 310 39.28 -48.56 16.25
N ASP A 311 40.01 -47.58 16.80
CA ASP A 311 41.43 -47.73 17.16
C ASP A 311 41.62 -48.90 18.14
N LYS A 312 40.81 -48.97 19.20
CA LYS A 312 40.87 -50.07 20.19
C LYS A 312 40.51 -51.45 19.64
N LEU A 313 39.78 -51.51 18.53
CA LEU A 313 39.41 -52.77 17.86
C LEU A 313 40.38 -53.17 16.73
N THR A 314 41.25 -52.26 16.28
CA THR A 314 42.10 -52.46 15.10
C THR A 314 43.59 -52.33 15.37
N LEU A 315 44.02 -51.53 16.36
CA LEU A 315 45.40 -51.51 16.83
C LEU A 315 45.66 -52.76 17.68
N ALA A 316 46.69 -53.52 17.30
CA ALA A 316 47.24 -54.56 18.16
C ALA A 316 48.01 -53.93 19.34
N ASP A 317 48.00 -54.58 20.50
CA ASP A 317 48.83 -54.16 21.63
C ASP A 317 50.30 -54.41 21.29
N MET A 318 51.06 -53.32 21.14
CA MET A 318 52.49 -53.38 20.82
C MET A 318 53.31 -54.18 21.84
N ASN A 319 52.86 -54.30 23.09
CA ASN A 319 53.55 -55.10 24.11
C ASN A 319 53.31 -56.59 23.90
N GLU A 320 52.09 -57.00 23.55
CA GLU A 320 51.76 -58.40 23.26
C GLU A 320 52.37 -58.83 21.93
N GLU A 321 52.31 -58.00 20.88
CA GLU A 321 53.00 -58.24 19.61
C GLU A 321 54.52 -58.28 19.79
N ALA A 322 55.12 -57.40 20.59
CA ALA A 322 56.56 -57.46 20.89
C ALA A 322 56.94 -58.72 21.68
N ALA A 323 56.12 -59.14 22.65
CA ALA A 323 56.34 -60.37 23.40
C ALA A 323 56.19 -61.62 22.52
N ASN A 324 55.17 -61.68 21.66
CA ASN A 324 54.98 -62.75 20.68
C ASN A 324 56.12 -62.79 19.65
N MET A 325 56.58 -61.63 19.16
CA MET A 325 57.71 -61.51 18.25
C MET A 325 59.02 -61.99 18.91
N LEU A 326 59.29 -61.61 20.16
CA LEU A 326 60.44 -62.09 20.92
C LEU A 326 60.36 -63.61 21.19
N ALA A 327 59.19 -64.12 21.55
CA ALA A 327 58.95 -65.55 21.75
C ALA A 327 59.12 -66.33 20.43
N LEU A 328 58.67 -65.79 19.31
CA LEU A 328 58.84 -66.37 17.98
C LEU A 328 60.32 -66.37 17.55
N GLN A 329 61.05 -65.26 17.75
CA GLN A 329 62.50 -65.21 17.52
C GLN A 329 63.24 -66.23 18.37
N THR A 330 62.87 -66.37 19.65
CA THR A 330 63.45 -67.37 20.56
C THR A 330 63.16 -68.79 20.08
N ARG A 331 61.92 -69.08 19.65
CA ARG A 331 61.54 -70.36 19.04
C ARG A 331 62.30 -70.64 17.74
N GLN A 332 62.54 -69.64 16.90
CA GLN A 332 63.33 -69.79 15.67
C GLN A 332 64.82 -70.05 15.96
N GLN A 333 65.40 -69.39 16.96
CA GLN A 333 66.76 -69.66 17.42
C GLN A 333 66.87 -71.08 18.00
N LEU A 334 65.94 -71.49 18.86
CA LEU A 334 65.88 -72.86 19.40
C LEU A 334 65.68 -73.92 18.31
N ALA A 335 64.82 -73.66 17.32
CA ALA A 335 64.62 -74.56 16.19
C ALA A 335 65.89 -74.69 15.32
N THR A 336 66.55 -73.57 15.02
CA THR A 336 67.82 -73.55 14.26
C THR A 336 68.94 -74.27 15.02
N ASN A 337 69.06 -74.02 16.33
CA ASN A 337 70.03 -74.72 17.19
C ASN A 337 69.70 -76.22 17.29
N SER A 338 68.43 -76.59 17.41
CA SER A 338 68.00 -78.00 17.45
C SER A 338 68.25 -78.71 16.12
N LEU A 339 68.04 -78.04 14.99
CA LEU A 339 68.35 -78.56 13.65
C LEU A 339 69.86 -78.69 13.43
N SER A 340 70.66 -77.73 13.92
CA SER A 340 72.12 -77.80 13.91
C SER A 340 72.63 -78.98 14.75
N LEU A 341 72.12 -79.15 15.97
CA LEU A 341 72.43 -80.28 16.85
C LEU A 341 71.98 -81.62 16.27
N ALA A 342 70.79 -81.70 15.64
CA ALA A 342 70.33 -82.90 14.95
C ALA A 342 71.21 -83.24 13.74
N SER A 343 71.67 -82.24 12.99
CA SER A 343 72.58 -82.41 11.85
C SER A 343 73.98 -82.85 12.30
N GLN A 344 74.49 -82.28 13.40
CA GLN A 344 75.74 -82.71 14.03
C GLN A 344 75.63 -84.14 14.60
N ALA A 345 74.50 -84.50 15.22
CA ALA A 345 74.24 -85.85 15.70
C ALA A 345 74.20 -86.86 14.54
N ALA A 346 73.54 -86.53 13.43
CA ALA A 346 73.53 -87.37 12.22
C ALA A 346 74.93 -87.54 11.60
N GLN A 347 75.75 -86.47 11.56
CA GLN A 347 77.13 -86.54 11.10
C GLN A 347 78.04 -87.33 12.06
N SER A 348 77.83 -87.21 13.37
CA SER A 348 78.54 -87.98 14.40
C SER A 348 78.27 -89.49 14.24
N VAL A 349 77.01 -89.87 14.03
CA VAL A 349 76.63 -91.27 13.70
C VAL A 349 77.28 -91.72 12.39
N LEU A 350 77.34 -90.86 11.37
CA LEU A 350 77.98 -91.18 10.10
C LEU A 350 79.52 -91.33 10.21
N SER A 351 80.16 -90.68 11.20
CA SER A 351 81.59 -90.85 11.48
C SER A 351 81.96 -92.13 12.24
N LEU A 352 80.96 -92.90 12.66
CA LEU A 352 81.12 -94.16 13.38
C LEU A 352 81.10 -95.41 12.47
N PHE A 353 80.96 -95.23 11.16
CA PHE A 353 80.90 -96.26 10.11
C PHE A 353 81.95 -96.01 9.02
#